data_AF-A0A960XU95-F1
#
_entry.id   AF-A0A960XU95-F1
#
_cell.length_a   1.000
_cell.length_b   1.000
_cell.length_c   1.000
_cell.angle_alpha   90.00
_cell.angle_beta   90.00
_cell.angle_gamma   90.00
#
_symmetry.space_group_name_H-M   'P 1'
#
loop_
_entity.id
_entity.type
_entity.pdbx_description
1 polymer ?
#
loop_
_entity_poly.entity_id
_entity_poly.type
_entity_poly.pdbx_seq_one_letter_code
_entity_poly.pdbx_strand_id
1 'polypeptide(L)'
;VAMRFAWNQEATPNLMNGKGLPAGAFRAAVAPKQDWLTSQVPEAKDYELVYELDLTRLGASISYNTDKHQEIRKPFDRIAYALELEDQNLRTSHLFVSMDAFTDDASKIAVPTVSSGAVFQQNVSNLNVYSDVKGIVTGRNLKGGNIEFWPNDYKQVNPANVPKASTERYDFGDQRLESPDGYGAMQVHNHEASQTLFAINHWREGRNADVGIGNQATGEPDWTFAKNAGSYRNMRLKVFVRTRR
;
A
#
# COMPACT_ATOMS: atom_id res chain seq x y z
N VAL A 1 -24.44 13.13 -11.16
CA VAL A 1 -24.84 14.25 -10.27
C VAL A 1 -25.34 13.62 -8.98
N ALA A 2 -24.71 13.92 -7.84
CA ALA A 2 -25.09 13.31 -6.57
C ALA A 2 -26.15 14.13 -5.82
N MET A 3 -26.21 15.45 -6.08
CA MET A 3 -27.24 16.34 -5.55
C MET A 3 -27.50 17.51 -6.51
N ARG A 4 -28.75 17.93 -6.59
CA ARG A 4 -29.17 19.20 -7.16
C ARG A 4 -30.06 19.91 -6.15
N PHE A 5 -29.70 21.16 -5.81
CA PHE A 5 -30.54 22.04 -5.02
C PHE A 5 -31.08 23.15 -5.92
N ALA A 6 -32.39 23.35 -5.88
CA ALA A 6 -33.07 24.44 -6.56
C ALA A 6 -34.23 24.92 -5.70
N TRP A 7 -34.57 26.20 -5.85
CA TRP A 7 -35.65 26.83 -5.12
C TRP A 7 -36.97 26.53 -5.81
N ASN A 8 -38.02 26.28 -5.02
CA ASN A 8 -39.39 26.40 -5.48
C ASN A 8 -39.89 27.80 -5.11
N GLN A 9 -40.52 28.51 -6.04
CA GLN A 9 -41.05 29.86 -5.82
C GLN A 9 -42.14 29.91 -4.72
N GLU A 10 -42.71 28.76 -4.37
CA GLU A 10 -43.74 28.64 -3.34
C GLU A 10 -43.20 28.19 -1.97
N ALA A 11 -41.90 27.90 -1.84
CA ALA A 11 -41.29 27.39 -0.61
C ALA A 11 -40.28 28.37 -0.01
N THR A 12 -40.34 28.59 1.30
CA THR A 12 -39.27 29.24 2.06
C THR A 12 -37.98 28.44 1.92
N PRO A 13 -36.81 29.08 1.70
CA PRO A 13 -35.55 28.36 1.55
C PRO A 13 -35.25 27.53 2.80
N ASN A 14 -35.24 26.21 2.65
CA ASN A 14 -35.08 25.24 3.74
C ASN A 14 -33.63 24.81 3.99
N LEU A 15 -32.68 25.37 3.23
CA LEU A 15 -31.25 25.16 3.38
C LEU A 15 -30.56 26.52 3.54
N MET A 16 -30.04 26.77 4.74
CA MET A 16 -29.37 28.02 5.10
C MET A 16 -28.02 27.73 5.77
N ASN A 17 -27.09 28.68 5.70
CA ASN A 17 -25.87 28.62 6.51
C ASN A 17 -26.15 29.02 7.97
N GLY A 18 -25.14 28.89 8.85
CA GLY A 18 -25.26 29.25 10.28
C GLY A 18 -25.54 30.73 10.58
N LYS A 19 -25.63 31.59 9.55
CA LYS A 19 -26.03 33.01 9.64
C LYS A 19 -27.43 33.27 9.09
N GLY A 20 -28.20 32.22 8.77
CA GLY A 20 -29.55 32.33 8.21
C GLY A 20 -29.61 32.79 6.75
N LEU A 21 -28.47 32.79 6.05
CA LEU A 21 -28.46 33.12 4.61
C LEU A 21 -28.79 31.87 3.80
N PRO A 22 -29.74 31.96 2.86
CA PRO A 22 -30.20 30.81 2.10
C PRO A 22 -29.18 30.38 1.03
N ALA A 23 -29.04 29.07 0.84
CA ALA A 23 -28.16 28.51 -0.18
C ALA A 23 -28.69 28.83 -1.59
N GLY A 24 -27.84 29.31 -2.50
CA GLY A 24 -28.21 29.49 -3.92
C GLY A 24 -28.45 28.15 -4.63
N ALA A 25 -29.04 28.17 -5.83
CA ALA A 25 -29.15 26.96 -6.64
C ALA A 25 -27.76 26.41 -6.98
N PHE A 26 -27.52 25.12 -6.71
CA PHE A 26 -26.24 24.49 -7.00
C PHE A 26 -26.41 23.05 -7.48
N ARG A 27 -25.37 22.56 -8.16
CA ARG A 27 -25.20 21.14 -8.48
C ARG A 27 -23.93 20.69 -7.78
N ALA A 28 -24.04 19.63 -6.99
CA ALA A 28 -22.89 18.92 -6.47
C ALA A 28 -22.82 17.57 -7.18
N ALA A 29 -21.72 17.34 -7.91
CA ALA A 29 -21.35 16.01 -8.32
C ALA A 29 -20.41 15.45 -7.26
N VAL A 30 -20.64 14.20 -6.83
CA VAL A 30 -19.50 13.39 -6.44
C VAL A 30 -18.72 13.26 -7.74
N ALA A 31 -17.56 13.92 -7.83
CA ALA A 31 -16.64 13.64 -8.92
C ALA A 31 -16.48 12.11 -8.95
N PRO A 32 -16.63 11.43 -10.11
CA PRO A 32 -16.29 10.02 -10.15
C PRO A 32 -14.91 9.92 -9.52
N LYS A 33 -14.77 9.07 -8.48
CA LYS A 33 -13.49 8.88 -7.79
C LYS A 33 -12.50 8.55 -8.90
N GLN A 34 -11.69 9.53 -9.29
CA GLN A 34 -10.80 9.39 -10.42
C GLN A 34 -9.88 8.25 -10.03
N ASP A 35 -9.87 7.18 -10.80
CA ASP A 35 -9.01 6.04 -10.51
C ASP A 35 -7.57 6.52 -10.69
N TRP A 36 -6.92 6.79 -9.56
CA TRP A 36 -5.56 7.31 -9.51
C TRP A 36 -4.62 6.38 -10.28
N LEU A 37 -4.85 5.07 -10.18
CA LEU A 37 -4.03 4.07 -10.85
C LEU A 37 -4.07 4.23 -12.38
N THR A 38 -5.26 4.31 -12.97
CA THR A 38 -5.39 4.42 -14.43
C THR A 38 -4.98 5.79 -14.98
N SER A 39 -5.04 6.83 -14.15
CA SER A 39 -4.72 8.20 -14.59
C SER A 39 -3.28 8.64 -14.31
N GLN A 40 -2.65 8.14 -13.26
CA GLN A 40 -1.30 8.56 -12.82
C GLN A 40 -0.23 7.49 -13.04
N VAL A 41 -0.61 6.24 -13.34
CA VAL A 41 0.33 5.12 -13.53
C VAL A 41 0.18 4.53 -14.94
N PRO A 42 0.87 5.08 -15.95
CA PRO A 42 0.72 4.66 -17.34
C PRO A 42 1.02 3.18 -17.58
N GLU A 43 1.92 2.58 -16.79
CA GLU A 43 2.29 1.16 -16.94
C GLU A 43 1.27 0.20 -16.34
N ALA A 44 0.35 0.66 -15.47
CA ALA A 44 -0.59 -0.22 -14.78
C ALA A 44 -1.50 -0.99 -15.75
N LYS A 45 -1.76 -0.44 -16.95
CA LYS A 45 -2.54 -1.10 -18.02
C LYS A 45 -1.91 -2.38 -18.56
N ASP A 46 -0.60 -2.55 -18.36
CA ASP A 46 0.14 -3.72 -18.82
C ASP A 46 0.11 -4.86 -17.78
N TYR A 47 -0.51 -4.64 -16.62
CA TYR A 47 -0.56 -5.62 -15.53
C TYR A 47 -1.97 -6.19 -15.33
N GLU A 48 -2.03 -7.43 -14.87
CA GLU A 48 -3.24 -8.16 -14.51
C GLU A 48 -3.36 -8.20 -12.98
N LEU A 49 -4.56 -7.90 -12.45
CA LEU A 49 -4.84 -7.96 -11.01
C LEU A 49 -4.84 -9.41 -10.53
N VAL A 50 -4.03 -9.70 -9.51
CA VAL A 50 -4.00 -11.02 -8.84
C VAL A 50 -4.77 -10.97 -7.53
N TYR A 51 -4.45 -10.00 -6.67
CA TYR A 51 -5.07 -9.86 -5.35
C TYR A 51 -5.61 -8.45 -5.13
N GLU A 52 -6.74 -8.36 -4.44
CA GLU A 52 -7.23 -7.12 -3.83
C GLU A 52 -7.58 -7.38 -2.37
N LEU A 53 -7.09 -6.54 -1.47
CA LEU A 53 -7.33 -6.62 -0.03
C LEU A 53 -7.82 -5.27 0.50
N ASP A 54 -8.88 -5.32 1.29
CA ASP A 54 -9.27 -4.27 2.22
C ASP A 54 -8.48 -4.46 3.52
N LEU A 55 -7.43 -3.64 3.70
CA LEU A 55 -6.56 -3.73 4.87
C LEU A 55 -7.25 -3.21 6.15
N THR A 56 -8.45 -2.64 6.07
CA THR A 56 -9.22 -2.34 7.29
C THR A 56 -9.72 -3.60 7.99
N ARG A 57 -9.71 -4.73 7.28
CA ARG A 57 -10.10 -6.07 7.75
C ARG A 57 -8.90 -6.97 8.08
N LEU A 58 -7.71 -6.41 8.28
CA LEU A 58 -6.55 -7.19 8.73
C LEU A 58 -6.85 -7.95 10.03
N GLY A 59 -6.15 -9.06 10.20
CA GLY A 59 -6.23 -9.92 11.36
C GLY A 59 -5.37 -11.17 11.18
N ALA A 60 -5.45 -12.11 12.13
CA ALA A 60 -4.67 -13.35 12.08
C ALA A 60 -4.91 -14.18 10.80
N SER A 61 -6.13 -14.08 10.24
CA SER A 61 -6.47 -14.64 8.93
C SER A 61 -6.61 -13.51 7.90
N ILE A 62 -5.94 -13.65 6.77
CA ILE A 62 -6.02 -12.69 5.67
C ILE A 62 -7.19 -13.04 4.76
N SER A 63 -8.08 -12.09 4.55
CA SER A 63 -9.22 -12.21 3.63
C SER A 63 -9.00 -11.34 2.40
N TYR A 64 -9.11 -11.95 1.23
CA TYR A 64 -8.98 -11.26 -0.06
C TYR A 64 -10.36 -10.89 -0.60
N ASN A 65 -10.52 -9.64 -1.06
CA ASN A 65 -11.69 -9.21 -1.83
C ASN A 65 -11.66 -9.76 -3.26
N THR A 66 -10.46 -9.95 -3.79
CA THR A 66 -10.20 -10.65 -5.05
C THR A 66 -8.99 -11.52 -4.86
N ASP A 67 -9.11 -12.77 -5.28
CA ASP A 67 -8.01 -13.72 -5.35
C ASP A 67 -8.07 -14.48 -6.67
N LYS A 68 -7.13 -14.18 -7.56
CA LYS A 68 -6.98 -14.76 -8.90
C LYS A 68 -5.67 -15.51 -9.09
N HIS A 69 -4.93 -15.82 -8.02
CA HIS A 69 -3.60 -16.45 -8.19
C HIS A 69 -3.65 -17.78 -8.94
N GLN A 70 -4.73 -18.56 -8.75
CA GLN A 70 -4.98 -19.81 -9.48
C GLN A 70 -5.32 -19.60 -10.96
N GLU A 71 -5.63 -18.37 -11.38
CA GLU A 71 -5.87 -18.01 -12.79
C GLU A 71 -4.57 -17.63 -13.50
N ILE A 72 -3.50 -17.28 -12.76
CA ILE A 72 -2.19 -16.92 -13.31
C ILE A 72 -1.46 -18.19 -13.75
N ARG A 73 -1.74 -18.63 -14.97
CA ARG A 73 -1.14 -19.83 -15.59
C ARG A 73 0.04 -19.52 -16.50
N LYS A 74 0.17 -18.25 -16.92
CA LYS A 74 1.27 -17.80 -17.78
C LYS A 74 2.45 -17.34 -16.92
N PRO A 75 3.69 -17.56 -17.37
CA PRO A 75 4.85 -16.92 -16.77
C PRO A 75 4.66 -15.39 -16.74
N PHE A 76 5.06 -14.76 -15.63
CA PHE A 76 5.11 -13.32 -15.48
C PHE A 76 6.54 -12.84 -15.24
N ASP A 77 6.83 -11.60 -15.60
CA ASP A 77 8.17 -11.00 -15.48
C ASP A 77 8.22 -9.80 -14.55
N ARG A 78 7.06 -9.27 -14.14
CA ARG A 78 6.94 -8.16 -13.19
C ARG A 78 5.91 -8.45 -12.14
N ILE A 79 6.16 -7.92 -10.95
CA ILE A 79 5.18 -7.84 -9.85
C ILE A 79 5.00 -6.36 -9.51
N ALA A 80 3.77 -5.95 -9.21
CA ALA A 80 3.46 -4.59 -8.78
C ALA A 80 2.48 -4.55 -7.61
N TYR A 81 2.60 -3.51 -6.80
CA TYR A 81 1.76 -3.20 -5.66
C TYR A 81 1.18 -1.81 -5.82
N ALA A 82 -0.14 -1.67 -5.63
CA ALA A 82 -0.80 -0.38 -5.46
C ALA A 82 -1.39 -0.30 -4.05
N LEU A 83 -0.95 0.68 -3.26
CA LEU A 83 -1.44 0.94 -1.92
C LEU A 83 -2.17 2.29 -1.90
N GLU A 84 -3.42 2.28 -1.42
CA GLU A 84 -4.25 3.45 -1.20
C GLU A 84 -4.58 3.55 0.29
N LEU A 85 -4.21 4.66 0.93
CA LEU A 85 -4.52 4.96 2.34
C LEU A 85 -5.34 6.24 2.43
N GLU A 86 -6.54 6.16 3.00
CA GLU A 86 -7.42 7.30 3.25
C GLU A 86 -7.56 7.53 4.76
N ASP A 87 -7.20 8.72 5.22
CA ASP A 87 -7.29 9.06 6.64
C ASP A 87 -8.73 9.46 7.07
N GLN A 88 -8.91 9.73 8.37
CA GLN A 88 -10.22 10.18 8.91
C GLN A 88 -10.72 11.50 8.30
N ASN A 89 -9.82 12.31 7.72
CA ASN A 89 -10.13 13.59 7.10
C ASN A 89 -10.35 13.47 5.58
N LEU A 90 -10.54 12.25 5.06
CA LEU A 90 -10.75 11.96 3.64
C LEU A 90 -9.58 12.37 2.75
N ARG A 91 -8.37 12.49 3.30
CA ARG A 91 -7.16 12.68 2.51
C ARG A 91 -6.65 11.32 2.09
N THR A 92 -6.55 11.11 0.78
CA THR A 92 -6.06 9.86 0.19
C THR A 92 -4.61 10.02 -0.26
N SER A 93 -3.79 9.04 0.10
CA SER A 93 -2.40 8.88 -0.35
C SER A 93 -2.29 7.61 -1.17
N HIS A 94 -1.50 7.67 -2.24
CA HIS A 94 -1.35 6.57 -3.19
C HIS A 94 0.13 6.26 -3.42
N LEU A 95 0.41 4.97 -3.57
CA LEU A 95 1.68 4.47 -4.06
C LEU A 95 1.40 3.38 -5.08
N PHE A 96 2.12 3.40 -6.19
CA PHE A 96 2.32 2.26 -7.05
C PHE A 96 3.81 1.98 -7.15
N VAL A 97 4.19 0.74 -6.87
CA VAL A 97 5.57 0.28 -7.02
C VAL A 97 5.59 -1.01 -7.83
N SER A 98 6.47 -1.10 -8.82
CA SER A 98 6.66 -2.30 -9.64
C SER A 98 8.13 -2.65 -9.76
N MET A 99 8.44 -3.95 -9.86
CA MET A 99 9.79 -4.48 -9.95
C MET A 99 9.80 -5.75 -10.79
N ASP A 100 10.99 -6.24 -11.12
CA ASP A 100 11.12 -7.57 -11.72
C ASP A 100 10.54 -8.62 -10.77
N ALA A 101 9.94 -9.66 -11.34
CA ALA A 101 9.35 -10.74 -10.57
C ALA A 101 10.41 -11.41 -9.68
N PHE A 102 10.28 -11.24 -8.36
CA PHE A 102 11.15 -11.85 -7.36
C PHE A 102 10.80 -13.32 -7.07
N THR A 103 9.72 -13.82 -7.66
CA THR A 103 9.25 -15.21 -7.66
C THR A 103 8.37 -15.45 -8.90
N ASP A 104 8.23 -16.70 -9.31
CA ASP A 104 7.26 -17.17 -10.31
C ASP A 104 5.98 -17.74 -9.69
N ASP A 105 5.91 -17.80 -8.36
CA ASP A 105 4.78 -18.35 -7.61
C ASP A 105 3.81 -17.23 -7.21
N ALA A 106 2.70 -17.11 -7.95
CA ALA A 106 1.66 -16.12 -7.68
C ALA A 106 1.00 -16.30 -6.30
N SER A 107 1.15 -17.44 -5.62
CA SER A 107 0.64 -17.61 -4.25
C SER A 107 1.47 -16.88 -3.19
N LYS A 108 2.66 -16.39 -3.54
CA LYS A 108 3.65 -15.82 -2.61
C LYS A 108 3.86 -14.31 -2.73
N ILE A 109 3.04 -13.62 -3.51
CA ILE A 109 3.24 -12.20 -3.84
C ILE A 109 2.40 -11.24 -3.00
N ALA A 110 1.52 -11.74 -2.11
CA ALA A 110 0.69 -10.92 -1.21
C ALA A 110 1.21 -10.96 0.23
N VAL A 111 0.34 -10.76 1.24
CA VAL A 111 0.72 -10.74 2.66
C VAL A 111 1.43 -12.06 3.02
N PRO A 112 2.67 -12.02 3.53
CA PRO A 112 3.50 -13.21 3.72
C PRO A 112 3.15 -13.94 5.02
N THR A 113 2.00 -14.62 5.02
CA THR A 113 1.56 -15.47 6.14
C THR A 113 2.35 -16.78 6.19
N VAL A 114 2.30 -17.47 7.34
CA VAL A 114 2.78 -18.86 7.46
C VAL A 114 2.21 -19.75 6.36
N SER A 115 0.92 -19.60 6.07
CA SER A 115 0.21 -20.41 5.07
C SER A 115 0.59 -20.12 3.63
N SER A 116 1.02 -18.89 3.30
CA SER A 116 1.52 -18.59 1.95
C SER A 116 2.94 -19.12 1.74
N GLY A 117 3.69 -19.34 2.82
CA GLY A 117 5.10 -19.75 2.76
C GLY A 117 5.99 -18.71 2.07
N ALA A 118 5.52 -17.47 1.93
CA ALA A 118 6.27 -16.37 1.33
C ALA A 118 7.33 -15.87 2.33
N VAL A 119 8.59 -15.98 1.92
CA VAL A 119 9.73 -15.52 2.70
C VAL A 119 10.77 -14.96 1.73
N PHE A 120 10.96 -13.64 1.73
CA PHE A 120 11.88 -12.94 0.85
C PHE A 120 12.64 -11.86 1.61
N GLN A 121 13.97 -11.91 1.50
CA GLN A 121 14.88 -10.83 1.88
C GLN A 121 15.89 -10.68 0.75
N GLN A 122 15.67 -9.73 -0.15
CA GLN A 122 16.53 -9.55 -1.31
C GLN A 122 16.34 -8.21 -2.00
N ASN A 123 17.41 -7.76 -2.66
CA ASN A 123 17.33 -6.66 -3.61
C ASN A 123 16.47 -7.06 -4.82
N VAL A 124 15.69 -6.12 -5.33
CA VAL A 124 14.89 -6.26 -6.55
C VAL A 124 15.32 -5.26 -7.60
N SER A 125 15.20 -5.66 -8.87
CA SER A 125 15.66 -4.85 -10.00
C SER A 125 14.52 -4.11 -10.70
N ASN A 126 14.92 -3.07 -11.44
CA ASN A 126 14.04 -2.28 -12.31
C ASN A 126 12.83 -1.70 -11.56
N LEU A 127 13.09 -1.09 -10.41
CA LEU A 127 12.06 -0.51 -9.55
C LEU A 127 11.44 0.73 -10.22
N ASN A 128 10.13 0.72 -10.42
CA ASN A 128 9.36 1.89 -10.81
C ASN A 128 8.47 2.31 -9.65
N VAL A 129 8.42 3.61 -9.37
CA VAL A 129 7.68 4.19 -8.23
C VAL A 129 6.88 5.38 -8.73
N TYR A 130 5.57 5.37 -8.43
CA TYR A 130 4.64 6.48 -8.64
C TYR A 130 3.94 6.73 -7.32
N SER A 131 3.86 7.99 -6.88
CA SER A 131 3.18 8.34 -5.64
C SER A 131 2.82 9.82 -5.63
N ASP A 132 1.77 10.18 -4.90
CA ASP A 132 1.43 11.56 -4.55
C ASP A 132 1.96 11.96 -3.16
N VAL A 133 2.60 11.06 -2.43
CA VAL A 133 3.16 11.32 -1.10
C VAL A 133 4.46 12.10 -1.21
N LYS A 134 4.46 13.30 -0.61
CA LYS A 134 5.63 14.17 -0.57
C LYS A 134 6.81 13.45 0.10
N GLY A 135 7.96 13.51 -0.55
CA GLY A 135 9.20 12.94 -0.03
C GLY A 135 9.58 11.62 -0.68
N ILE A 136 8.64 10.86 -1.26
CA ILE A 136 8.96 9.64 -2.01
C ILE A 136 9.69 9.99 -3.29
N VAL A 137 10.82 9.33 -3.53
CA VAL A 137 11.53 9.41 -4.82
C VAL A 137 10.76 8.56 -5.84
N THR A 138 10.08 9.24 -6.76
CA THR A 138 9.38 8.62 -7.88
C THR A 138 10.28 8.52 -9.10
N GLY A 139 9.98 7.58 -10.00
CA GLY A 139 10.77 7.37 -11.21
C GLY A 139 10.69 5.94 -11.73
N ARG A 140 11.46 5.67 -12.78
CA ARG A 140 11.54 4.35 -13.40
C ARG A 140 12.98 3.85 -13.34
N ASN A 141 13.14 2.52 -13.26
CA ASN A 141 14.44 1.84 -13.19
C ASN A 141 15.35 2.33 -12.06
N LEU A 142 14.76 2.72 -10.92
CA LEU A 142 15.50 3.04 -9.69
C LEU A 142 16.28 1.80 -9.24
N LYS A 143 17.47 2.01 -8.65
CA LYS A 143 18.41 0.91 -8.35
C LYS A 143 18.34 0.43 -6.91
N GLY A 144 17.71 1.19 -6.02
CA GLY A 144 17.62 0.87 -4.60
C GLY A 144 16.52 -0.13 -4.20
N GLY A 145 15.97 -0.93 -5.11
CA GLY A 145 14.88 -1.84 -4.75
C GLY A 145 15.32 -2.90 -3.74
N ASN A 146 14.61 -3.02 -2.61
CA ASN A 146 14.77 -4.12 -1.64
C ASN A 146 13.40 -4.50 -1.07
N ILE A 147 13.21 -5.79 -0.73
CA ILE A 147 11.98 -6.30 -0.11
C ILE A 147 12.27 -7.11 1.14
N GLU A 148 11.40 -6.96 2.14
CA GLU A 148 11.45 -7.65 3.42
C GLU A 148 10.07 -8.24 3.74
N PHE A 149 9.86 -9.48 3.26
CA PHE A 149 8.60 -10.20 3.33
C PHE A 149 8.76 -11.48 4.16
N TRP A 150 8.10 -11.57 5.31
CA TRP A 150 8.07 -12.78 6.13
C TRP A 150 6.97 -12.72 7.20
N PRO A 151 6.49 -13.88 7.69
CA PRO A 151 5.58 -13.93 8.85
C PRO A 151 6.31 -13.84 10.20
N ASN A 152 7.64 -13.82 10.19
CA ASN A 152 8.45 -14.00 11.39
C ASN A 152 8.60 -12.73 12.25
N ASP A 153 9.08 -12.91 13.47
CA ASP A 153 9.73 -11.83 14.23
C ASP A 153 11.01 -11.36 13.53
N TYR A 154 11.45 -10.13 13.79
CA TYR A 154 12.65 -9.55 13.21
C TYR A 154 13.31 -8.54 14.15
N LYS A 155 14.52 -8.11 13.83
CA LYS A 155 15.30 -7.11 14.58
C LYS A 155 16.18 -6.29 13.64
N GLN A 156 16.56 -5.09 14.06
CA GLN A 156 17.22 -4.05 13.24
C GLN A 156 18.59 -4.39 12.64
N VAL A 157 19.19 -5.53 12.99
CA VAL A 157 20.55 -5.80 12.53
C VAL A 157 20.53 -6.08 11.02
N ASN A 158 21.59 -5.66 10.31
CA ASN A 158 21.70 -5.72 8.84
C ASN A 158 22.60 -6.86 8.33
N PRO A 159 22.17 -8.14 8.43
CA PRO A 159 23.01 -9.28 8.07
C PRO A 159 23.20 -9.40 6.56
N ALA A 160 22.25 -8.89 5.78
CA ALA A 160 22.32 -8.91 4.31
C ALA A 160 23.23 -7.82 3.74
N ASN A 161 23.79 -6.94 4.60
CA ASN A 161 24.61 -5.79 4.20
C ASN A 161 23.91 -4.90 3.17
N VAL A 162 22.60 -4.66 3.35
CA VAL A 162 21.84 -3.76 2.48
C VAL A 162 22.45 -2.36 2.59
N PRO A 163 22.87 -1.73 1.47
CA PRO A 163 23.51 -0.43 1.52
C PRO A 163 22.59 0.64 2.11
N LYS A 164 23.11 1.43 3.05
CA LYS A 164 22.43 2.50 3.80
C LYS A 164 21.40 2.06 4.84
N ALA A 165 21.23 0.75 5.07
CA ALA A 165 20.39 0.25 6.15
C ALA A 165 21.07 0.48 7.50
N SER A 166 20.25 0.77 8.50
CA SER A 166 20.65 0.96 9.88
C SER A 166 20.94 -0.39 10.54
N THR A 167 21.72 -0.36 11.62
CA THR A 167 21.85 -1.50 12.54
C THR A 167 21.17 -1.24 13.88
N GLU A 168 20.54 -0.07 14.04
CA GLU A 168 19.97 0.44 15.29
C GLU A 168 18.48 0.77 15.17
N ARG A 169 17.97 0.88 13.93
CA ARG A 169 16.59 1.29 13.60
C ARG A 169 15.99 0.26 12.66
N TYR A 170 14.69 0.01 12.77
CA TYR A 170 14.00 -0.87 11.84
C TYR A 170 13.83 -0.14 10.51
N ASP A 171 14.42 -0.67 9.43
CA ASP A 171 14.37 0.01 8.13
C ASP A 171 14.22 -0.92 6.91
N PHE A 172 15.30 -1.25 6.21
CA PHE A 172 15.27 -1.98 4.94
C PHE A 172 16.44 -2.96 4.83
N GLY A 173 16.93 -3.42 5.97
CA GLY A 173 17.93 -4.47 6.08
C GLY A 173 17.71 -5.36 7.28
N ASP A 174 16.51 -5.39 7.86
CA ASP A 174 16.26 -6.04 9.14
C ASP A 174 16.48 -7.56 9.10
N GLN A 175 16.93 -8.13 10.22
CA GLN A 175 17.12 -9.56 10.35
C GLN A 175 15.83 -10.27 10.74
N ARG A 176 15.33 -11.12 9.84
CA ARG A 176 14.35 -12.16 10.17
C ARG A 176 14.87 -13.13 11.24
N LEU A 177 14.02 -13.44 12.22
CA LEU A 177 14.26 -14.45 13.27
C LEU A 177 13.53 -15.77 12.95
N GLU A 178 13.86 -16.87 13.63
CA GLU A 178 13.33 -18.20 13.27
C GLU A 178 11.87 -18.45 13.67
N SER A 179 11.25 -17.59 14.50
CA SER A 179 9.85 -17.69 14.91
C SER A 179 8.92 -17.52 13.71
N PRO A 180 8.30 -18.59 13.15
CA PRO A 180 7.62 -18.51 11.85
C PRO A 180 6.26 -17.83 11.91
N ASP A 181 5.73 -17.55 13.11
CA ASP A 181 4.45 -16.88 13.29
C ASP A 181 4.54 -15.71 14.28
N GLY A 182 5.40 -14.76 13.96
CA GLY A 182 5.73 -13.62 14.82
C GLY A 182 5.09 -12.32 14.36
N TYR A 183 5.85 -11.24 14.50
CA TYR A 183 5.44 -9.88 14.16
C TYR A 183 5.04 -9.72 12.69
N GLY A 184 5.82 -10.28 11.78
CA GLY A 184 5.57 -10.23 10.34
C GLY A 184 5.85 -8.87 9.70
N ALA A 185 6.42 -8.91 8.50
CA ALA A 185 6.72 -7.74 7.69
C ALA A 185 6.31 -7.99 6.23
N MET A 186 5.69 -6.98 5.63
CA MET A 186 5.52 -6.87 4.17
C MET A 186 5.95 -5.47 3.77
N GLN A 187 7.24 -5.31 3.49
CA GLN A 187 7.85 -4.02 3.26
C GLN A 187 8.59 -3.98 1.93
N VAL A 188 8.44 -2.87 1.21
CA VAL A 188 9.16 -2.60 -0.04
C VAL A 188 9.88 -1.27 0.11
N HIS A 189 11.14 -1.22 -0.33
CA HIS A 189 12.04 -0.10 -0.07
C HIS A 189 12.74 0.40 -1.33
N ASN A 190 13.20 1.64 -1.24
CA ASN A 190 14.23 2.24 -2.07
C ASN A 190 15.43 2.59 -1.17
N HIS A 191 16.31 1.63 -0.93
CA HIS A 191 17.46 1.75 -0.04
C HIS A 191 18.45 2.84 -0.50
N GLU A 192 18.56 3.11 -1.81
CA GLU A 192 19.39 4.20 -2.33
C GLU A 192 18.88 5.58 -1.89
N ALA A 193 17.57 5.75 -1.73
CA ALA A 193 16.98 6.95 -1.20
C ALA A 193 16.80 6.90 0.34
N SER A 194 17.18 5.79 0.98
CA SER A 194 16.90 5.48 2.39
C SER A 194 15.40 5.56 2.70
N GLN A 195 14.56 4.93 1.85
CA GLN A 195 13.10 5.01 1.94
C GLN A 195 12.45 3.64 2.08
N THR A 196 11.61 3.48 3.09
CA THR A 196 10.46 2.59 3.02
C THR A 196 9.46 3.20 2.04
N LEU A 197 9.08 2.44 1.02
CA LEU A 197 8.05 2.85 0.07
C LEU A 197 6.68 2.54 0.63
N PHE A 198 6.46 1.30 1.07
CA PHE A 198 5.34 0.96 1.94
C PHE A 198 5.71 -0.11 2.97
N ALA A 199 4.91 -0.16 4.03
CA ALA A 199 4.96 -1.19 5.05
C ALA A 199 3.54 -1.65 5.41
N ILE A 200 3.38 -2.96 5.60
CA ILE A 200 2.24 -3.60 6.25
C ILE A 200 2.81 -4.64 7.22
N ASN A 201 2.93 -4.28 8.49
CA ASN A 201 3.51 -5.13 9.53
C ASN A 201 2.45 -5.50 10.56
N HIS A 202 2.68 -6.60 11.28
CA HIS A 202 1.82 -7.00 12.39
C HIS A 202 0.33 -7.09 12.06
N TRP A 203 0.02 -7.55 10.84
CA TRP A 203 -1.35 -7.65 10.33
C TRP A 203 -2.30 -8.40 11.27
N ARG A 204 -1.77 -9.29 12.11
CA ARG A 204 -2.55 -10.06 13.10
C ARG A 204 -3.27 -9.19 14.12
N GLU A 205 -2.73 -8.01 14.41
CA GLU A 205 -3.28 -7.01 15.33
C GLU A 205 -4.45 -6.20 14.73
N GLY A 206 -4.82 -6.45 13.47
CA GLY A 206 -5.97 -5.84 12.81
C GLY A 206 -5.89 -4.31 12.80
N ARG A 207 -6.77 -3.64 13.55
CA ARG A 207 -6.78 -2.16 13.64
C ARG A 207 -5.55 -1.61 14.39
N ASN A 208 -4.76 -2.44 15.07
CA ASN A 208 -3.49 -2.06 15.67
C ASN A 208 -2.28 -2.51 14.83
N ALA A 209 -2.47 -2.97 13.59
CA ALA A 209 -1.37 -3.23 12.66
C ALA A 209 -0.62 -1.94 12.28
N ASP A 210 0.57 -2.11 11.70
CA ASP A 210 1.41 -1.00 11.23
C ASP A 210 1.24 -0.87 9.72
N VAL A 211 0.84 0.32 9.25
CA VAL A 211 0.61 0.55 7.81
C VAL A 211 1.11 1.93 7.41
N GLY A 212 1.88 2.02 6.33
CA GLY A 212 2.44 3.30 5.90
C GLY A 212 2.86 3.36 4.44
N ILE A 213 2.93 4.60 3.93
CA ILE A 213 3.54 4.95 2.65
C ILE A 213 4.65 5.98 2.94
N GLY A 214 5.87 5.72 2.48
CA GLY A 214 7.05 6.52 2.81
C GLY A 214 7.61 6.20 4.20
N ASN A 215 8.69 6.87 4.59
CA ASN A 215 9.23 6.75 5.94
C ASN A 215 8.27 7.33 6.99
N GLN A 216 8.17 6.65 8.13
CA GLN A 216 7.46 7.20 9.28
C GLN A 216 8.13 8.50 9.77
N ALA A 217 7.33 9.52 10.09
CA ALA A 217 7.86 10.80 10.56
C ALA A 217 8.46 10.73 11.98
N THR A 218 7.87 9.89 12.85
CA THR A 218 8.26 9.70 14.25
C THR A 218 8.14 8.22 14.57
N GLY A 219 9.17 7.63 15.16
CA GLY A 219 9.25 6.17 15.36
C GLY A 219 10.17 5.54 14.31
N GLU A 220 9.96 4.26 14.03
CA GLU A 220 10.79 3.47 13.12
C GLU A 220 10.51 3.80 11.64
N PRO A 221 11.55 4.03 10.81
CA PRO A 221 11.38 4.39 9.40
C PRO A 221 10.39 3.49 8.63
N ASP A 222 10.41 2.19 8.90
CA ASP A 222 9.59 1.17 8.26
C ASP A 222 8.21 0.95 8.91
N TRP A 223 7.80 1.84 9.81
CA TRP A 223 6.54 1.80 10.57
C TRP A 223 6.45 0.69 11.62
N THR A 224 7.51 -0.07 11.87
CA THR A 224 7.49 -1.07 12.94
C THR A 224 7.10 -0.44 14.29
N PHE A 225 6.11 -1.04 14.96
CA PHE A 225 5.48 -0.57 16.21
C PHE A 225 4.57 0.66 16.10
N ALA A 226 4.22 1.11 14.90
CA ALA A 226 3.38 2.30 14.69
C ALA A 226 1.95 2.18 15.24
N LYS A 227 1.36 0.98 15.21
CA LYS A 227 -0.01 0.65 15.62
C LYS A 227 -1.07 1.60 15.05
N ASN A 228 -0.91 1.99 13.78
CA ASN A 228 -1.62 3.11 13.20
C ASN A 228 -2.68 2.72 12.16
N ALA A 229 -2.89 1.43 11.86
CA ALA A 229 -3.94 0.98 10.95
C ALA A 229 -5.33 1.55 11.31
N GLY A 230 -5.59 1.70 12.61
CA GLY A 230 -6.80 2.29 13.17
C GLY A 230 -7.03 3.76 12.81
N SER A 231 -5.97 4.48 12.41
CA SER A 231 -6.06 5.89 11.99
C SER A 231 -6.63 6.07 10.58
N TYR A 232 -6.62 5.02 9.76
CA TYR A 232 -7.16 5.09 8.41
C TYR A 232 -8.63 4.67 8.37
N ARG A 233 -9.41 5.42 7.59
CA ARG A 233 -10.80 5.13 7.30
C ARG A 233 -10.91 4.04 6.24
N ASN A 234 -10.09 4.13 5.19
CA ASN A 234 -9.99 3.13 4.14
C ASN A 234 -8.52 2.81 3.87
N MET A 235 -8.22 1.55 3.63
CA MET A 235 -6.88 1.08 3.25
C MET A 235 -7.03 -0.05 2.26
N ARG A 236 -6.37 0.04 1.10
CA ARG A 236 -6.51 -0.95 0.05
C ARG A 236 -5.16 -1.31 -0.56
N LEU A 237 -4.86 -2.60 -0.62
CA LEU A 237 -3.73 -3.14 -1.36
C LEU A 237 -4.26 -3.86 -2.60
N LYS A 238 -3.69 -3.56 -3.75
CA LYS A 238 -3.84 -4.37 -4.97
C LYS A 238 -2.49 -4.91 -5.40
N VAL A 239 -2.44 -6.19 -5.75
CA VAL A 239 -1.23 -6.88 -6.22
C VAL A 239 -1.45 -7.32 -7.65
N PHE A 240 -0.47 -7.06 -8.50
CA PHE A 240 -0.56 -7.34 -9.92
C PHE A 240 0.67 -8.07 -10.44
N VAL A 241 0.50 -8.74 -11.57
CA VAL A 241 1.60 -9.31 -12.36
C VAL A 241 1.54 -8.83 -13.80
N ARG A 242 2.68 -8.72 -14.46
CA ARG A 242 2.73 -8.58 -15.92
C ARG A 242 3.03 -9.94 -16.53
N THR A 243 2.04 -10.56 -17.16
CA THR A 243 2.25 -11.80 -17.88
C THR A 243 3.13 -11.55 -19.10
N ARG A 244 4.06 -12.46 -19.37
CA ARG A 244 4.86 -12.40 -20.60
C ARG A 244 3.91 -12.62 -21.77
N ARG A 245 4.03 -11.77 -22.79
CA ARG A 245 3.29 -11.93 -24.05
C ARG A 245 3.73 -13.18 -24.79
#